data_AF-A0AAD7ZEX4-F1
#
_entry.id   AF-A0AAD7ZEX4-F1
#
_cell.length_a   1.000
_cell.length_b   1.000
_cell.length_c   1.000
_cell.angle_alpha   90.00
_cell.angle_beta   90.00
_cell.angle_gamma   90.00
#
_symmetry.space_group_name_H-M   'P 1'
#
loop_
_entity.id
_entity.type
_entity.pdbx_description
1 polymer ?
#
loop_
_entity_poly.entity_id
_entity_poly.type
_entity_poly.pdbx_seq_one_letter_code
_entity_poly.pdbx_strand_id
1 'polypeptide(L)'
;MGKSKKQRKIVQQRFAQMKKMITPEKEKLRAAPEKKKKEDPHQIKIRELPQTSSALFFQYNTQLGPPYRLLVDTNFINFSIKYKLDIIQSMMDCLYAKCIPYITDCVVGELEKLGQKYRVALKIIKDIRFERITCLHKGTYADDCLVQRVTQHKCVPIMYISRRRYTIERMPDAYGAPKT
;
A
#
# COMPACT_ATOMS: atom_id res chain seq x y z
N MET A 1 -23.12 20.73 79.05
CA MET A 1 -22.63 19.63 78.19
C MET A 1 -22.52 20.05 76.71
N GLY A 2 -21.52 20.87 76.32
CA GLY A 2 -21.46 21.42 74.93
C GLY A 2 -20.10 21.37 74.23
N LYS A 3 -19.03 20.91 74.88
CA LYS A 3 -17.65 21.00 74.34
C LYS A 3 -17.15 19.71 73.65
N SER A 4 -17.73 18.53 73.94
CA SER A 4 -17.27 17.24 73.40
C SER A 4 -17.75 16.94 71.97
N LYS A 5 -18.93 17.44 71.55
CA LYS A 5 -19.45 17.25 70.18
C LYS A 5 -18.66 18.04 69.12
N LYS A 6 -18.09 19.21 69.48
CA LYS A 6 -17.21 19.99 68.59
C LYS A 6 -15.89 19.26 68.33
N GLN A 7 -15.32 18.62 69.36
CA GLN A 7 -14.08 17.85 69.23
C GLN A 7 -14.24 16.64 68.31
N ARG A 8 -15.35 15.90 68.39
CA ARG A 8 -15.64 14.77 67.48
C ARG A 8 -15.85 15.20 66.01
N LYS A 9 -16.52 16.34 65.76
CA LYS A 9 -16.66 16.88 64.39
C LYS A 9 -15.34 17.33 63.79
N ILE A 10 -14.46 17.95 64.59
CA ILE A 10 -13.13 18.40 64.13
C ILE A 10 -12.22 17.20 63.85
N VAL A 11 -12.27 16.16 64.68
CA VAL A 11 -11.50 14.91 64.45
C VAL A 11 -12.02 14.18 63.21
N GLN A 12 -13.34 14.08 63.01
CA GLN A 12 -13.92 13.51 61.78
C GLN A 12 -13.58 14.32 60.52
N GLN A 13 -13.57 15.65 60.59
CA GLN A 13 -13.17 16.51 59.47
C GLN A 13 -11.67 16.43 59.15
N ARG A 14 -10.81 16.19 60.15
CA ARG A 14 -9.35 16.04 59.97
C ARG A 14 -8.94 14.68 59.40
N PHE A 15 -9.66 13.60 59.72
CA PHE A 15 -9.32 12.25 59.25
C PHE A 15 -10.04 11.80 57.97
N ALA A 16 -11.10 12.49 57.54
CA ALA A 16 -11.86 12.09 56.36
C ALA A 16 -12.21 13.29 55.49
N GLN A 17 -11.23 13.76 54.69
CA GLN A 17 -11.45 14.49 53.43
C GLN A 17 -10.11 14.77 52.72
N MET A 18 -9.43 13.73 52.25
CA MET A 18 -8.48 13.94 51.16
C MET A 18 -9.30 14.25 49.89
N LYS A 19 -9.03 15.39 49.26
CA LYS A 19 -9.59 15.74 47.94
C LYS A 19 -9.22 14.62 46.96
N LYS A 20 -10.22 14.09 46.23
CA LYS A 20 -9.99 13.10 45.17
C LYS A 20 -9.05 13.69 44.13
N MET A 21 -7.77 13.29 44.14
CA MET A 21 -6.87 13.53 43.03
C MET A 21 -7.29 12.64 41.87
N ILE A 22 -7.27 13.19 40.66
CA ILE A 22 -7.48 12.41 39.44
C ILE A 22 -6.27 11.49 39.30
N THR A 23 -6.47 10.19 39.52
CA THR A 23 -5.47 9.16 39.22
C THR A 23 -5.26 9.09 37.70
N PRO A 24 -4.01 8.99 37.20
CA PRO A 24 -3.70 8.85 35.76
C PRO A 24 -4.30 7.58 35.14
N GLU A 25 -4.84 6.68 35.96
CA GLU A 25 -5.56 5.50 35.54
C GLU A 25 -6.89 5.84 34.83
N LYS A 26 -7.56 6.96 35.18
CA LYS A 26 -8.87 7.29 34.61
C LYS A 26 -8.82 7.88 33.20
N GLU A 27 -7.70 8.46 32.77
CA GLU A 27 -7.52 8.83 31.36
C GLU A 27 -7.34 7.58 30.48
N LYS A 28 -6.73 6.52 31.01
CA LYS A 28 -6.65 5.21 30.34
C LYS A 28 -7.98 4.46 30.24
N LEU A 29 -9.02 4.89 30.95
CA LEU A 29 -10.37 4.32 30.80
C LEU A 29 -11.17 4.92 29.64
N ARG A 30 -10.79 6.10 29.11
CA ARG A 30 -11.48 6.71 27.95
C ARG A 30 -10.94 6.24 26.61
N ALA A 31 -9.69 5.79 26.56
CA ALA A 31 -9.18 4.97 25.47
C ALA A 31 -8.99 3.57 26.03
N ALA A 32 -10.03 2.73 25.98
CA ALA A 32 -9.84 1.31 26.27
C ALA A 32 -8.76 0.79 25.31
N PRO A 33 -7.56 0.39 25.79
CA PRO A 33 -6.69 -0.38 24.93
C PRO A 33 -7.44 -1.67 24.68
N GLU A 34 -7.71 -1.99 23.41
CA GLU A 34 -8.17 -3.33 23.05
C GLU A 34 -7.26 -4.33 23.75
N LYS A 35 -7.83 -5.09 24.69
CA LYS A 35 -7.11 -6.18 25.34
C LYS A 35 -6.74 -7.14 24.22
N LYS A 36 -5.49 -7.12 23.77
CA LYS A 36 -4.92 -8.20 22.97
C LYS A 36 -5.27 -9.49 23.71
N LYS A 37 -6.07 -10.36 23.08
CA LYS A 37 -6.43 -11.65 23.65
C LYS A 37 -5.12 -12.35 24.05
N LYS A 38 -5.05 -12.85 25.29
CA LYS A 38 -3.89 -13.62 25.74
C LYS A 38 -3.80 -14.85 24.83
N GLU A 39 -2.69 -15.00 24.11
CA GLU A 39 -2.46 -16.14 23.23
C GLU A 39 -2.40 -17.43 24.08
N ASP A 40 -3.18 -18.44 23.73
CA ASP A 40 -3.22 -19.72 24.42
C ASP A 40 -1.86 -20.44 24.30
N PRO A 41 -1.29 -20.99 25.39
CA PRO A 41 0.04 -21.64 25.39
C PRO A 41 0.11 -22.95 24.58
N HIS A 42 -1.03 -23.45 24.08
CA HIS A 42 -1.13 -24.63 23.22
C HIS A 42 -1.34 -24.29 21.73
N GLN A 43 -1.45 -23.00 21.38
CA GLN A 43 -1.44 -22.57 19.98
C GLN A 43 0.01 -22.50 19.49
N ILE A 44 0.31 -23.29 18.47
CA ILE A 44 1.57 -23.21 17.74
C ILE A 44 1.69 -21.79 17.20
N LYS A 45 2.68 -21.03 17.67
CA LYS A 45 3.04 -19.73 17.08
C LYS A 45 3.63 -19.98 15.69
N ILE A 46 2.78 -20.00 14.67
CA ILE A 46 3.21 -20.15 13.29
C ILE A 46 3.96 -18.88 12.90
N ARG A 47 5.29 -18.97 12.81
CA ARG A 47 6.14 -17.91 12.29
C ARG A 47 6.17 -18.03 10.77
N GLU A 48 5.29 -17.31 10.10
CA GLU A 48 5.26 -17.26 8.64
C GLU A 48 6.48 -16.49 8.13
N LEU A 49 7.53 -17.23 7.78
CA LEU A 49 8.66 -16.68 7.03
C LEU A 49 8.26 -16.69 5.54
N PRO A 50 8.34 -15.55 4.83
CA PRO A 50 8.03 -15.53 3.41
C PRO A 50 9.01 -16.44 2.66
N GLN A 51 8.49 -17.48 2.01
CA GLN A 51 9.31 -18.33 1.16
C GLN A 51 9.78 -17.53 -0.06
N THR A 52 11.06 -17.65 -0.40
CA THR A 52 11.57 -17.05 -1.64
C THR A 52 11.00 -17.80 -2.84
N SER A 53 10.45 -17.06 -3.80
CA SER A 53 9.88 -17.60 -5.03
C SER A 53 10.88 -18.43 -5.83
N SER A 54 10.47 -19.61 -6.29
CA SER A 54 11.27 -20.50 -7.15
C SER A 54 11.66 -19.91 -8.51
N ALA A 55 10.95 -18.87 -8.96
CA ALA A 55 11.24 -18.12 -10.18
C ALA A 55 12.59 -17.38 -10.14
N LEU A 56 13.13 -17.15 -8.96
CA LEU A 56 14.39 -16.43 -8.78
C LEU A 56 15.56 -17.43 -8.73
N PHE A 57 16.44 -17.34 -9.72
CA PHE A 57 17.78 -17.90 -9.63
C PHE A 57 18.70 -16.84 -9.00
N PHE A 58 18.99 -16.99 -7.71
CA PHE A 58 19.59 -15.94 -6.88
C PHE A 58 18.78 -14.65 -6.93
N GLN A 59 19.25 -13.67 -7.70
CA GLN A 59 18.60 -12.39 -7.90
C GLN A 59 17.99 -12.26 -9.30
N TYR A 60 18.21 -13.18 -10.23
CA TYR A 60 17.72 -13.09 -11.61
C TYR A 60 16.39 -13.83 -11.77
N ASN A 61 15.41 -13.18 -12.38
CA ASN A 61 14.12 -13.81 -12.67
C ASN A 61 14.15 -14.45 -14.06
N THR A 62 14.24 -15.78 -14.11
CA THR A 62 14.32 -16.54 -15.36
C THR A 62 12.99 -16.60 -16.12
N GLN A 63 11.88 -16.20 -15.48
CA GLN A 63 10.54 -16.20 -16.08
C GLN A 63 10.22 -14.92 -16.88
N LEU A 64 11.11 -13.93 -16.84
CA LEU A 64 11.00 -12.70 -17.64
C LEU A 64 11.45 -12.99 -19.08
N GLY A 65 10.52 -13.51 -19.89
CA GLY A 65 10.70 -13.70 -21.33
C GLY A 65 9.66 -12.91 -22.14
N PRO A 66 9.93 -12.61 -23.42
CA PRO A 66 8.91 -12.08 -24.33
C PRO A 66 7.75 -13.08 -24.49
N PRO A 67 6.48 -12.64 -24.48
CA PRO A 67 6.00 -11.25 -24.39
C PRO A 67 6.04 -10.69 -22.95
N TYR A 68 6.58 -9.47 -22.80
CA TYR A 68 6.65 -8.80 -21.50
C TYR A 68 5.28 -8.30 -21.07
N ARG A 69 4.90 -8.67 -19.85
CA ARG A 69 3.67 -8.26 -19.18
C ARG A 69 4.00 -7.09 -18.27
N LEU A 70 3.49 -5.90 -18.56
CA LEU A 70 3.96 -4.66 -17.92
C LEU A 70 2.81 -3.95 -17.21
N LEU A 71 2.97 -3.60 -15.95
CA LEU A 71 1.97 -2.80 -15.23
C LEU A 71 2.17 -1.32 -15.52
N VAL A 72 1.05 -0.66 -15.83
CA VAL A 72 1.01 0.77 -16.14
C VAL A 72 0.34 1.52 -14.99
N ASP A 73 0.99 2.61 -14.56
CA ASP A 73 0.51 3.50 -13.50
C ASP A 73 -0.11 4.80 -14.06
N THR A 74 -0.88 5.53 -13.24
CA THR A 74 -1.52 6.80 -13.60
C THR A 74 -0.49 7.86 -14.02
N ASN A 75 0.64 7.93 -13.33
CA ASN A 75 1.67 8.93 -13.60
C ASN A 75 2.32 8.70 -14.98
N PHE A 76 2.55 7.43 -15.32
CA PHE A 76 3.06 7.02 -16.62
C PHE A 76 2.11 7.48 -17.75
N ILE A 77 0.81 7.30 -17.58
CA ILE A 77 -0.18 7.69 -18.59
C ILE A 77 -0.22 9.20 -18.75
N ASN A 78 -0.21 9.93 -17.63
CA ASN A 78 -0.20 11.39 -17.62
C ASN A 78 1.03 11.97 -18.31
N PHE A 79 2.21 11.42 -18.06
CA PHE A 79 3.43 11.83 -18.73
C PHE A 79 3.47 11.42 -20.20
N SER A 80 2.91 10.26 -20.57
CA SER A 80 2.82 9.82 -21.97
C SER A 80 2.01 10.81 -22.80
N ILE A 81 0.88 11.29 -22.26
CA ILE A 81 0.04 12.32 -22.90
C ILE A 81 0.78 13.66 -22.96
N LYS A 82 1.45 14.06 -21.86
CA LYS A 82 2.21 15.31 -21.80
C LYS A 82 3.32 15.37 -22.86
N TYR A 83 4.02 14.27 -23.08
CA TYR A 83 5.12 14.18 -24.05
C TYR A 83 4.69 13.67 -25.43
N LYS A 84 3.41 13.38 -25.63
CA LYS A 84 2.84 12.86 -26.89
C LYS A 84 3.54 11.58 -27.36
N LEU A 85 3.84 10.69 -26.43
CA LEU A 85 4.44 9.38 -26.72
C LEU A 85 3.33 8.34 -26.86
N ASP A 86 3.43 7.48 -27.89
CA ASP A 86 2.58 6.29 -27.96
C ASP A 86 3.13 5.24 -26.98
N ILE A 87 2.28 4.85 -26.04
CA ILE A 87 2.62 3.96 -24.92
C ILE A 87 3.19 2.64 -25.45
N ILE A 88 2.49 1.98 -26.36
CA ILE A 88 2.85 0.61 -26.78
C ILE A 88 4.12 0.61 -27.63
N GLN A 89 4.20 1.52 -28.61
CA GLN A 89 5.38 1.65 -29.46
C GLN A 89 6.62 1.93 -28.62
N SER A 90 6.50 2.86 -27.69
CA SER A 90 7.66 3.27 -26.91
C SER A 90 8.07 2.24 -25.84
N MET A 91 7.13 1.40 -25.38
CA MET A 91 7.45 0.22 -24.57
C MET A 91 8.20 -0.84 -25.39
N MET A 92 7.80 -1.06 -26.65
CA MET A 92 8.50 -1.98 -27.56
C MET A 92 9.90 -1.47 -27.91
N ASP A 93 10.06 -0.17 -28.16
CA ASP A 93 11.36 0.45 -28.45
C ASP A 93 12.31 0.40 -27.24
N CYS A 94 11.76 0.41 -26.01
CA CYS A 94 12.55 0.31 -24.77
C CYS A 94 13.06 -1.12 -24.50
N LEU A 95 12.19 -2.12 -24.70
CA LEU A 95 12.49 -3.53 -24.38
C LEU A 95 12.97 -4.34 -25.59
N TYR A 96 12.91 -3.78 -26.80
CA TYR A 96 13.18 -4.46 -28.07
C TYR A 96 12.42 -5.79 -28.24
N ALA A 97 11.22 -5.87 -27.69
CA ALA A 97 10.42 -7.08 -27.64
C ALA A 97 8.92 -6.75 -27.62
N LYS A 98 8.08 -7.77 -27.83
CA LYS A 98 6.62 -7.62 -27.73
C LYS A 98 6.21 -7.34 -26.28
N CYS A 99 5.47 -6.26 -26.09
CA CYS A 99 4.98 -5.82 -24.78
C CYS A 99 3.45 -5.84 -24.74
N ILE A 100 2.90 -6.36 -23.64
CA ILE A 100 1.46 -6.36 -23.35
C ILE A 100 1.25 -5.51 -22.10
N PRO A 101 0.63 -4.32 -22.24
CA PRO A 101 0.40 -3.45 -21.11
C PRO A 101 -0.85 -3.90 -20.33
N TYR A 102 -0.68 -4.00 -19.02
CA TYR A 102 -1.73 -4.30 -18.05
C TYR A 102 -2.11 -3.06 -17.25
N ILE A 103 -3.41 -2.86 -17.11
CA ILE A 103 -3.98 -1.76 -16.33
C ILE A 103 -4.83 -2.35 -15.22
N THR A 104 -4.64 -1.87 -14.00
CA THR A 104 -5.42 -2.27 -12.84
C THR A 104 -6.68 -1.42 -12.70
N ASP A 105 -7.74 -1.99 -12.13
CA ASP A 105 -8.97 -1.24 -11.81
C ASP A 105 -8.72 0.01 -10.95
N CYS A 106 -7.69 -0.02 -10.11
CA CYS A 106 -7.34 1.08 -9.21
C CYS A 106 -6.80 2.28 -9.96
N VAL A 107 -5.92 2.05 -10.94
CA VAL A 107 -5.39 3.09 -11.83
C VAL A 107 -6.52 3.73 -12.64
N VAL A 108 -7.49 2.94 -13.10
CA VAL A 108 -8.69 3.47 -13.76
C VAL A 108 -9.49 4.33 -12.77
N GLY A 109 -9.72 3.83 -11.56
CA GLY A 109 -10.46 4.55 -10.52
C GLY A 109 -9.80 5.87 -10.09
N GLU A 110 -8.47 5.94 -10.04
CA GLU A 110 -7.74 7.18 -9.78
C GLU A 110 -7.91 8.19 -10.92
N LEU A 111 -7.83 7.75 -12.17
CA LEU A 111 -8.03 8.61 -13.33
C LEU A 111 -9.47 9.12 -13.44
N GLU A 112 -10.45 8.31 -13.06
CA GLU A 112 -11.86 8.74 -12.97
C GLU A 112 -12.04 9.81 -11.88
N LYS A 113 -11.37 9.68 -10.73
CA LYS A 113 -11.39 10.69 -9.65
C LYS A 113 -10.76 12.01 -10.05
N LEU A 114 -9.72 12.00 -10.88
CA LEU A 114 -9.07 13.21 -11.37
C LEU A 114 -9.95 14.03 -12.36
N GLY A 115 -11.08 13.45 -12.80
CA GLY A 115 -12.17 14.17 -13.47
C GLY A 115 -11.93 14.45 -14.96
N GLN A 116 -12.61 15.50 -15.47
CA GLN A 116 -12.71 15.76 -16.92
C GLN A 116 -11.36 16.07 -17.60
N LYS A 117 -10.37 16.58 -16.87
CA LYS A 117 -9.03 16.89 -17.41
C LYS A 117 -8.35 15.66 -18.01
N TYR A 118 -8.66 14.47 -17.50
CA TYR A 118 -8.05 13.20 -17.91
C TYR A 118 -8.96 12.36 -18.82
N ARG A 119 -9.98 12.96 -19.45
CA ARG A 119 -10.88 12.26 -20.39
C ARG A 119 -10.13 11.61 -21.56
N VAL A 120 -9.04 12.24 -22.02
CA VAL A 120 -8.16 11.67 -23.05
C VAL A 120 -7.45 10.41 -22.55
N ALA A 121 -6.94 10.42 -21.32
CA ALA A 121 -6.32 9.26 -20.69
C ALA A 121 -7.31 8.09 -20.56
N LEU A 122 -8.53 8.38 -20.09
CA LEU A 122 -9.59 7.37 -19.98
C LEU A 122 -9.98 6.75 -21.33
N LYS A 123 -9.82 7.49 -22.45
CA LYS A 123 -10.05 6.95 -23.79
C LYS A 123 -8.93 6.01 -24.23
N ILE A 124 -7.67 6.42 -24.02
CA ILE A 124 -6.48 5.62 -24.37
C ILE A 124 -6.49 4.28 -23.61
N ILE A 125 -6.84 4.30 -22.33
CA ILE A 125 -6.88 3.11 -21.47
C ILE A 125 -7.94 2.09 -21.89
N LYS A 126 -9.04 2.56 -22.49
CA LYS A 126 -10.13 1.70 -22.95
C LYS A 126 -9.82 1.04 -24.30
N ASP A 127 -8.67 1.30 -24.91
CA ASP A 127 -8.24 0.61 -26.12
C ASP A 127 -8.08 -0.90 -25.85
N ILE A 128 -8.46 -1.72 -26.82
CA ILE A 128 -8.40 -3.19 -26.73
C ILE A 128 -6.97 -3.76 -26.57
N ARG A 129 -5.96 -2.91 -26.82
CA ARG A 129 -4.54 -3.26 -26.71
C ARG A 129 -4.08 -3.36 -25.25
N PHE A 130 -4.84 -2.77 -24.32
CA PHE A 130 -4.60 -2.87 -22.89
C PHE A 130 -5.38 -4.03 -22.30
N GLU A 131 -4.69 -4.91 -21.57
CA GLU A 131 -5.35 -5.96 -20.81
C GLU A 131 -5.70 -5.42 -19.42
N ARG A 132 -6.98 -5.53 -19.05
CA ARG A 132 -7.46 -5.01 -17.76
C ARG A 132 -7.41 -6.10 -16.69
N ILE A 133 -6.79 -5.78 -15.57
CA ILE A 133 -6.70 -6.67 -14.41
C ILE A 133 -7.63 -6.19 -13.31
N THR A 134 -8.45 -7.11 -12.80
CA THR A 134 -9.36 -6.82 -11.71
C THR A 134 -8.65 -6.82 -10.36
N CYS A 135 -8.99 -5.85 -9.51
CA CYS A 135 -8.41 -5.71 -8.18
C CYS A 135 -9.42 -6.06 -7.08
N LEU A 136 -8.97 -6.81 -6.07
CA LEU A 136 -9.79 -7.32 -4.97
C LEU A 136 -9.39 -6.65 -3.64
N HIS A 137 -9.47 -5.32 -3.57
CA HIS A 137 -9.21 -4.61 -2.32
C HIS A 137 -10.12 -3.38 -2.19
N LYS A 138 -10.29 -2.94 -0.95
CA LYS A 138 -11.11 -1.77 -0.64
C LYS A 138 -10.30 -0.50 -0.91
N GLY A 139 -10.87 0.41 -1.69
CA GLY A 139 -10.21 1.67 -2.08
C GLY A 139 -9.57 1.59 -3.46
N THR A 140 -9.08 2.73 -3.93
CA THR A 140 -8.53 2.87 -5.30
C THR A 140 -7.08 3.33 -5.27
N TYR A 141 -6.36 3.18 -4.16
CA TYR A 141 -4.97 3.63 -4.09
C TYR A 141 -4.10 2.67 -4.90
N ALA A 142 -3.57 3.14 -6.05
CA ALA A 142 -2.90 2.31 -7.03
C ALA A 142 -1.52 1.83 -6.56
N ASP A 143 -0.78 2.67 -5.84
CA ASP A 143 0.58 2.34 -5.39
C ASP A 143 0.59 1.06 -4.53
N ASP A 144 -0.27 0.98 -3.51
CA ASP A 144 -0.37 -0.19 -2.62
C ASP A 144 -0.75 -1.45 -3.41
N CYS A 145 -1.67 -1.31 -4.37
CA CYS A 145 -2.09 -2.40 -5.23
C CYS A 145 -0.93 -2.93 -6.09
N LEU A 146 -0.18 -2.02 -6.71
CA LEU A 146 0.95 -2.35 -7.56
C LEU A 146 2.09 -2.99 -6.76
N VAL A 147 2.43 -2.43 -5.59
CA VAL A 147 3.44 -2.99 -4.67
C VAL A 147 3.06 -4.41 -4.25
N GLN A 148 1.82 -4.62 -3.83
CA GLN A 148 1.35 -5.93 -3.40
C GLN A 148 1.38 -6.94 -4.55
N ARG A 149 0.98 -6.51 -5.75
CA ARG A 149 0.97 -7.37 -6.94
C ARG A 149 2.37 -7.76 -7.39
N VAL A 150 3.32 -6.84 -7.40
CA VAL A 150 4.73 -7.13 -7.74
C VAL A 150 5.38 -8.02 -6.69
N THR A 151 5.05 -7.82 -5.42
CA THR A 151 5.56 -8.66 -4.32
C THR A 151 5.07 -10.10 -4.43
N GLN A 152 3.79 -10.30 -4.77
CA GLN A 152 3.20 -11.63 -4.98
C GLN A 152 3.68 -12.27 -6.29
N HIS A 153 3.71 -11.50 -7.38
CA HIS A 153 4.09 -11.93 -8.71
C HIS A 153 5.30 -11.12 -9.19
N LYS A 154 6.50 -11.63 -8.92
CA LYS A 154 7.77 -10.98 -9.28
C LYS A 154 8.06 -10.90 -10.79
N CYS A 155 7.11 -11.30 -11.62
CA CYS A 155 7.23 -11.39 -13.08
C CYS A 155 6.70 -10.16 -13.83
N VAL A 156 6.26 -9.11 -13.13
CA VAL A 156 5.59 -7.97 -13.76
C VAL A 156 6.36 -6.67 -13.48
N PRO A 157 7.18 -6.17 -14.43
CA PRO A 157 7.85 -4.90 -14.29
C PRO A 157 6.86 -3.73 -14.27
N ILE A 158 7.20 -2.69 -13.51
CA ILE A 158 6.52 -1.39 -13.55
C ILE A 158 7.37 -0.45 -14.41
N MET A 159 6.72 0.29 -15.31
CA MET A 159 7.39 1.31 -16.11
C MET A 159 7.07 2.70 -15.61
N TYR A 160 8.08 3.56 -15.64
CA TYR A 160 7.98 4.98 -15.32
C TYR A 160 8.63 5.80 -16.44
N ILE A 161 8.28 7.09 -16.50
CA ILE A 161 8.91 8.01 -17.44
C ILE A 161 9.97 8.81 -16.68
N SER A 162 11.21 8.72 -17.15
CA SER A 162 12.31 9.56 -16.69
C SER A 162 12.96 10.26 -17.88
N ARG A 163 13.15 11.58 -17.77
CA ARG A 163 13.80 12.41 -18.82
C ARG A 163 13.21 12.22 -20.24
N ARG A 164 11.88 12.15 -20.36
CA ARG A 164 11.14 11.93 -21.62
C ARG A 164 11.42 10.59 -22.33
N ARG A 165 12.06 9.64 -21.64
CA ARG A 165 12.21 8.26 -22.11
C ARG A 165 11.52 7.33 -21.13
N TYR A 166 11.04 6.20 -21.62
CA TYR A 166 10.55 5.15 -20.75
C TYR A 166 11.73 4.46 -20.10
N THR A 167 11.61 4.24 -18.80
CA THR A 167 12.59 3.51 -18.00
C THR A 167 11.84 2.52 -17.13
N ILE A 168 12.46 1.39 -16.85
CA ILE A 168 11.88 0.35 -15.99
C ILE A 168 12.33 0.65 -14.58
N GLU A 169 11.40 0.88 -13.66
CA GLU A 169 11.77 1.16 -12.28
C GLU A 169 11.97 -0.17 -11.55
N ARG A 170 13.08 -0.26 -10.84
CA ARG A 170 13.30 -1.34 -9.89
C ARG A 170 12.66 -0.91 -8.59
N MET A 171 11.56 -1.55 -8.20
CA MET A 171 11.22 -1.54 -6.78
C MET A 171 12.37 -2.20 -6.00
N PRO A 172 12.79 -1.64 -4.85
CA PRO A 172 13.95 -2.10 -4.11
C PRO A 172 13.87 -3.59 -3.70
N ASP A 173 12.68 -4.18 -3.67
CA ASP A 173 12.43 -5.59 -3.36
C ASP A 173 12.24 -6.49 -4.60
N ALA A 174 12.23 -5.91 -5.80
CA ALA A 174 12.09 -6.63 -7.08
C ALA A 174 13.47 -7.06 -7.61
N TYR A 175 14.04 -8.10 -7.01
CA TYR A 175 15.22 -8.78 -7.52
C TYR A 175 14.92 -9.35 -8.93
N GLY A 176 15.65 -8.91 -9.98
CA GLY A 176 15.79 -9.70 -11.22
C GLY A 176 15.52 -9.11 -12.59
N ALA A 177 15.28 -7.80 -12.72
CA ALA A 177 15.30 -7.17 -14.04
C ALA A 177 16.75 -6.94 -14.54
N PRO A 178 17.03 -7.03 -15.86
CA PRO A 178 18.37 -6.80 -16.42
C PRO A 178 18.90 -5.40 -16.05
N LYS A 179 20.19 -5.32 -15.69
CA LYS A 179 20.91 -4.05 -15.51
C LYS A 179 21.30 -3.56 -16.88
N THR A 180 20.64 -2.51 -17.36
CA THR A 180 21.24 -1.59 -18.34
C THR A 180 21.74 -0.38 -17.59
#